data_AF-A0A258G4P4-F1
#
_entry.id   AF-A0A258G4P4-F1
#
_cell.length_a   1.000
_cell.length_b   1.000
_cell.length_c   1.000
_cell.angle_alpha   90.00
_cell.angle_beta   90.00
_cell.angle_gamma   90.00
#
_symmetry.space_group_name_H-M   'P 1'
#
loop_
_entity.id
_entity.type
_entity.pdbx_description
1 polymer ?
#
loop_
_entity_poly.entity_id
_entity_poly.type
_entity_poly.pdbx_seq_one_letter_code
_entity_poly.pdbx_strand_id
1 'polypeptide(L)' 'MRGGGPMLIGHYHSHPTGVAEPSACDAAAATGEGTLWLIIGSGKARLWRVRQGGAWRECFEPVPLCVTAPCAPGPASP' A
#
# COMPACT_ATOMS: atom_id res chain seq x y z
N MET A 1 3.65 23.80 -3.25
CA MET A 1 4.19 22.44 -3.01
C MET A 1 4.35 22.22 -1.51
N ARG A 2 4.27 20.98 -1.00
CA ARG A 2 4.62 20.71 0.40
C ARG A 2 6.15 20.70 0.51
N GLY A 3 6.74 21.79 1.00
CA GLY A 3 8.20 22.02 1.00
C GLY A 3 8.94 21.38 2.18
N GLY A 4 8.91 20.05 2.33
CA GLY A 4 9.81 19.36 3.28
C GLY A 4 9.25 18.15 4.04
N GLY A 5 8.00 17.73 3.79
CA GLY A 5 7.44 16.52 4.43
C GLY A 5 7.85 15.23 3.71
N PRO A 6 7.61 14.05 4.33
CA PRO A 6 7.79 12.77 3.66
C PRO A 6 7.05 12.71 2.32
N MET A 7 7.67 12.06 1.33
CA MET A 7 7.08 11.88 0.00
C MET A 7 5.85 10.96 0.08
N LEU A 8 4.82 11.27 -0.70
CA LEU A 8 3.71 10.35 -0.92
C LEU A 8 4.22 9.15 -1.72
N ILE A 9 4.14 7.95 -1.13
CA ILE A 9 4.62 6.71 -1.77
C ILE A 9 3.48 5.76 -2.19
N GLY A 10 2.23 6.07 -1.85
CA GLY A 10 1.15 5.11 -2.04
C GLY A 10 -0.20 5.45 -1.42
N HIS A 11 -1.08 4.45 -1.46
CA HIS A 11 -2.45 4.47 -0.96
C HIS A 11 -2.67 3.34 0.06
N TYR A 12 -3.64 3.52 0.95
CA TYR A 12 -4.11 2.45 1.82
C TYR A 12 -5.63 2.50 1.98
N HIS A 13 -6.24 1.33 2.11
CA HIS A 13 -7.66 1.20 2.45
C HIS A 13 -7.96 -0.23 2.95
N SER A 14 -9.18 -0.41 3.46
CA SER A 14 -9.69 -1.72 3.80
C SER A 14 -10.79 -2.14 2.83
N HIS A 15 -10.95 -3.44 2.61
CA HIS A 15 -12.07 -3.97 1.84
C HIS A 15 -13.19 -4.42 2.77
N PRO A 16 -14.45 -4.02 2.51
CA PRO A 16 -15.59 -4.48 3.30
C PRO A 16 -15.82 -5.99 3.16
N THR A 17 -15.32 -6.61 2.09
CA THR A 17 -15.37 -8.06 1.87
C THR A 17 -14.34 -8.83 2.70
N GLY A 18 -13.36 -8.14 3.31
CA GLY A 18 -12.30 -8.76 4.09
C GLY A 18 -11.17 -9.39 3.26
N VAL A 19 -11.15 -9.18 1.94
CA VAL A 19 -10.10 -9.65 1.02
C VAL A 19 -8.96 -8.61 1.01
N ALA A 20 -7.70 -9.04 1.01
CA ALA A 20 -6.54 -8.13 1.07
C ALA A 20 -5.82 -7.99 -0.29
N GLU A 21 -6.45 -8.50 -1.34
CA GLU A 21 -6.01 -8.46 -2.72
C GLU A 21 -6.69 -7.30 -3.48
N PRO A 22 -5.99 -6.62 -4.41
CA PRO A 22 -6.58 -5.54 -5.19
C PRO A 22 -7.83 -6.00 -5.93
N SER A 23 -8.87 -5.18 -5.86
CA SER A 23 -10.11 -5.32 -6.61
C SER A 23 -9.97 -4.76 -8.03
N ALA A 24 -11.01 -4.90 -8.85
CA ALA A 24 -11.05 -4.28 -10.18
C ALA A 24 -11.07 -2.74 -10.08
N CYS A 25 -11.73 -2.18 -9.05
CA CYS A 25 -11.73 -0.75 -8.80
C CYS A 25 -10.31 -0.24 -8.46
N ASP A 26 -9.59 -0.99 -7.63
CA ASP A 26 -8.20 -0.66 -7.28
C ASP A 26 -7.30 -0.68 -8.51
N ALA A 27 -7.45 -1.68 -9.39
CA ALA A 27 -6.70 -1.76 -10.65
C ALA A 27 -6.99 -0.60 -11.61
N ALA A 28 -8.24 -0.13 -11.69
CA ALA A 28 -8.61 1.03 -12.50
C ALA A 28 -8.05 2.35 -11.95
N ALA A 29 -7.87 2.44 -10.62
CA ALA A 29 -7.29 3.60 -9.94
C ALA A 29 -5.76 3.55 -9.82
N ALA A 30 -5.15 2.39 -10.11
CA ALA A 30 -3.71 2.18 -10.03
C ALA A 30 -2.98 3.04 -11.06
N THR A 31 -2.34 4.10 -10.58
CA THR A 31 -1.55 5.02 -11.40
C THR A 31 -0.18 5.26 -10.76
N GLY A 32 0.80 5.57 -11.61
CA GLY A 32 2.20 5.72 -11.20
C GLY A 32 2.90 4.38 -10.99
N GLU A 33 3.81 4.03 -11.88
CA GLU A 33 4.68 2.87 -11.73
C GLU A 33 5.46 2.96 -10.40
N GLY A 34 5.46 1.89 -9.63
CA GLY A 34 6.12 1.83 -8.32
C GLY A 34 5.27 2.32 -7.13
N THR A 35 4.12 2.94 -7.36
CA THR A 35 3.19 3.35 -6.29
C THR A 35 2.80 2.15 -5.44
N LEU A 36 2.83 2.29 -4.11
CA LEU A 36 2.48 1.23 -3.18
C LEU A 36 0.99 1.27 -2.81
N TRP A 37 0.40 0.10 -2.63
CA TRP A 37 -0.99 -0.08 -2.22
C TRP A 37 -1.04 -1.05 -1.04
N LEU A 38 -1.40 -0.55 0.14
CA LEU A 38 -1.61 -1.37 1.33
C LEU A 38 -3.10 -1.67 1.50
N ILE A 39 -3.48 -2.93 1.33
CA ILE A 39 -4.87 -3.35 1.42
C ILE A 39 -5.06 -4.22 2.66
N ILE A 40 -6.09 -3.88 3.44
CA ILE A 40 -6.41 -4.55 4.70
C ILE A 40 -7.73 -5.31 4.55
N GLY A 41 -7.73 -6.57 4.97
CA GLY A 41 -8.92 -7.43 4.94
C GLY A 41 -8.85 -8.49 6.03
N SER A 42 -9.92 -8.60 6.84
CA SER A 42 -10.08 -9.64 7.88
C SER A 42 -8.84 -9.85 8.76
N GLY A 43 -8.25 -8.76 9.27
CA GLY A 43 -7.06 -8.79 10.12
C GLY A 43 -5.73 -9.06 9.41
N LYS A 44 -5.73 -9.15 8.07
CA LYS A 44 -4.53 -9.28 7.24
C LYS A 44 -4.24 -7.97 6.54
N ALA A 45 -2.96 -7.65 6.43
CA ALA A 45 -2.48 -6.55 5.58
C ALA A 45 -1.57 -7.12 4.50
N ARG A 46 -1.80 -6.73 3.25
CA ARG A 46 -0.96 -7.11 2.11
C ARG A 46 -0.51 -5.84 1.39
N LEU A 47 0.77 -5.82 1.01
CA LEU A 47 1.35 -4.73 0.25
C LEU A 47 1.48 -5.13 -1.22
N TRP A 48 1.15 -4.18 -2.09
CA TRP A 48 1.17 -4.33 -3.53
C TRP A 48 1.92 -3.16 -4.14
N ARG A 49 2.62 -3.40 -5.25
CA ARG A 49 3.27 -2.36 -6.04
C ARG A 49 2.59 -2.28 -7.39
N VAL A 50 2.26 -1.06 -7.83
CA VAL A 50 1.81 -0.82 -9.20
C VAL A 50 2.96 -1.14 -10.14
N ARG A 51 2.73 -2.09 -11.04
CA ARG A 51 3.66 -2.46 -12.09
C ARG A 51 2.89 -2.89 -13.33
N GLN A 52 3.10 -2.22 -14.46
CA GLN A 52 2.46 -2.62 -15.70
C GLN A 52 2.83 -4.07 -16.08
N GLY A 53 1.83 -4.89 -16.38
CA GLY A 53 2.01 -6.33 -16.62
C GLY A 53 2.27 -7.15 -15.35
N GLY A 54 2.00 -6.59 -14.17
CA GLY A 54 2.10 -7.28 -12.89
C GLY A 54 1.17 -8.50 -12.83
N ALA A 55 1.57 -9.53 -12.08
CA ALA A 55 0.87 -10.81 -12.03
C ALA A 55 -0.58 -10.71 -11.53
N TRP A 56 -0.94 -9.66 -10.79
CA TRP A 56 -2.29 -9.45 -10.29
C TRP A 56 -3.00 -8.35 -11.07
N ARG A 57 -4.08 -8.72 -11.75
CA ARG A 57 -4.91 -7.81 -12.58
C ARG A 57 -4.10 -7.01 -13.60
N GLU A 58 -2.95 -7.54 -14.04
CA GLU A 58 -2.07 -6.94 -15.04
C GLU A 58 -1.46 -5.59 -14.63
N CYS A 59 -1.57 -5.19 -13.36
CA CYS A 59 -1.07 -3.91 -12.86
C CYS A 59 -0.50 -3.95 -11.43
N PHE A 60 -0.53 -5.10 -10.76
CA PHE A 60 0.00 -5.24 -9.41
C PHE A 60 0.97 -6.41 -9.26
N GLU A 61 2.02 -6.19 -8.47
CA GLU A 61 2.91 -7.23 -7.95
C GLU A 61 2.83 -7.27 -6.41
N PRO A 62 2.82 -8.46 -5.80
CA PRO A 62 2.87 -8.58 -4.34
C PRO A 62 4.25 -8.14 -3.82
N VAL A 63 4.25 -7.36 -2.75
CA VAL A 63 5.46 -6.96 -2.04
C VAL A 63 5.44 -7.61 -0.65
N PRO A 64 6.53 -8.29 -0.23
CA PRO A 64 6.65 -8.78 1.13
C PRO A 64 6.47 -7.63 2.14
N LEU A 65 5.56 -7.81 3.09
CA LEU A 65 5.31 -6.85 4.16
C LEU A 65 5.85 -7.42 5.47
N CYS A 66 6.84 -6.73 6.05
CA CYS A 66 7.34 -7.01 7.38
C CYS A 66 7.07 -5.81 8.27
N VAL A 67 6.27 -5.99 9.33
CA VAL A 67 6.01 -4.95 10.32
C VAL A 67 7.00 -5.13 11.45
N THR A 68 7.92 -4.19 11.59
CA THR A 68 8.79 -4.14 12.77
C THR A 68 8.05 -3.42 13.89
N ALA A 69 8.38 -3.76 15.14
CA ALA A 69 7.96 -2.93 16.26
C ALA A 69 8.37 -1.48 15.97
N PRO A 70 7.56 -0.48 16.36
CA PRO A 70 8.01 0.90 16.29
C PRO A 70 9.37 0.97 17.00
N CYS A 71 10.32 1.72 16.43
CA CYS A 71 11.50 2.15 17.18
C CYS A 71 10.98 2.65 18.54
N ALA A 72 11.61 2.23 19.65
CA ALA A 72 11.17 2.50 21.01
C ALA A 72 10.58 3.91 21.15
N PRO A 73 9.53 4.13 21.97
CA PRO A 73 8.78 5.38 22.03
C PRO A 73 9.69 6.54 22.45
N GLY A 74 10.42 7.11 21.50
CA GLY A 74 11.08 8.38 21.63
C GLY A 74 9.97 9.44 21.61
N PRO A 75 10.03 10.45 22.49
CA PRO A 75 9.06 11.54 22.43
C PRO A 75 9.08 12.13 21.02
N ALA A 76 7.89 12.41 20.47
CA ALA A 76 7.79 13.17 19.24
C ALA A 76 8.59 14.46 19.40
N SER A 77 9.48 14.77 18.45
CA SER A 77 10.23 16.02 18.45
C SER A 77 9.27 17.20 18.59
N PRO A 78 9.61 18.22 19.41
CA PRO A 78 8.76 19.38 19.65
C PRO A 78 8.48 20.20 18.37
#